data_AF-A0A059LEW9-F1
#
_entry.id   AF-A0A059LEW9-F1
#
_cell.length_a   1.000
_cell.length_b   1.000
_cell.length_c   1.000
_cell.angle_alpha   90.00
_cell.angle_beta   90.00
_cell.angle_gamma   90.00
#
_symmetry.space_group_name_H-M   'P 1'
#
loop_
_entity.id
_entity.type
_entity.pdbx_description
1 polymer ?
#
loop_
_entity_poly.entity_id
_entity_poly.type
_entity_poly.pdbx_seq_one_letter_code
_entity_poly.pdbx_strand_id
1 'polypeptide(L)'
;AQRAPTTVQGFRDSPTFVLLKHLSARAALRPGCSERGRHRGEAYALRADVSELHTASGWRRRGREVLAAAAAAPAKLFPRRGFDVEAALGVRRLLDEGRECKEEEEREEDDEEDEQSSAAGAAPSASASSSTASYAPPLGMSAYYGDWQTAELVIPPASGGKVPRTQHGSVEIPPLVPSLPLGTVHLDFSDAWAAAKRLGVDAAPALVGFERRGGRSAPTFRGIVVCVEHARAIRAAALELEAARERQAEEARMRRAETDWKRLLKALVTRVRLQGRYEEEGGVEEEEGLEEDEDDGQESEEGGEVEPPQTLWGSDAEDI
;
A
#
# COMPACT_ATOMS: atom_id res chain seq x y z
N ALA A 1 -21.43 -20.33 -40.74
CA ALA A 1 -21.04 -21.06 -39.52
C ALA A 1 -19.68 -21.72 -39.75
N GLN A 2 -18.68 -21.43 -38.90
CA GLN A 2 -17.36 -22.08 -39.01
C GLN A 2 -17.49 -23.56 -38.61
N ARG A 3 -16.84 -24.45 -39.38
CA ARG A 3 -16.85 -25.89 -39.08
C ARG A 3 -15.94 -26.18 -37.88
N ALA A 4 -16.36 -27.11 -37.03
CA ALA A 4 -15.55 -27.54 -35.88
C ALA A 4 -14.27 -28.25 -36.37
N PRO A 5 -13.12 -28.04 -35.68
CA PRO A 5 -11.88 -28.77 -35.98
C PRO A 5 -12.08 -30.28 -35.89
N THR A 6 -11.33 -31.04 -36.69
CA THR A 6 -11.38 -32.52 -36.72
C THR A 6 -10.29 -33.17 -35.86
N THR A 7 -9.36 -32.38 -35.32
CA THR A 7 -8.22 -32.84 -34.52
C THR A 7 -8.20 -32.16 -33.16
N VAL A 8 -7.81 -32.88 -32.10
CA VAL A 8 -7.72 -32.38 -30.73
C VAL A 8 -6.81 -31.14 -30.61
N GLN A 9 -5.66 -31.14 -31.28
CA GLN A 9 -4.77 -29.98 -31.33
C GLN A 9 -5.43 -28.77 -32.02
N GLY A 10 -6.22 -29.02 -33.07
CA GLY A 10 -6.99 -27.97 -33.74
C GLY A 10 -7.98 -27.27 -32.81
N PHE A 11 -8.50 -27.94 -31.78
CA PHE A 11 -9.34 -27.31 -30.75
C PHE A 11 -8.54 -26.45 -29.74
N ARG A 12 -7.24 -26.67 -29.58
CA ARG A 12 -6.39 -25.80 -28.73
C ARG A 12 -6.10 -24.48 -29.43
N ASP A 13 -5.74 -24.58 -30.70
CA ASP A 13 -5.30 -23.45 -31.51
C ASP A 13 -6.49 -22.70 -32.15
N SER A 14 -7.69 -23.30 -32.16
CA SER A 14 -8.85 -22.64 -32.75
C SER A 14 -9.30 -21.43 -31.92
N PRO A 15 -9.56 -20.29 -32.59
CA PRO A 15 -10.07 -19.08 -31.92
C PRO A 15 -11.54 -19.24 -31.49
N THR A 16 -12.29 -20.13 -32.14
CA THR A 16 -13.75 -20.22 -32.01
C THR A 16 -14.21 -21.32 -31.07
N PHE A 17 -13.54 -22.47 -31.06
CA PHE A 17 -13.93 -23.64 -30.28
C PHE A 17 -12.87 -24.01 -29.25
N VAL A 18 -13.29 -24.67 -28.18
CA VAL A 18 -12.39 -25.22 -27.17
C VAL A 18 -13.02 -26.46 -26.54
N LEU A 19 -12.21 -27.49 -26.31
CA LEU A 19 -12.62 -28.69 -25.56
C LEU A 19 -12.67 -28.36 -24.07
N LEU A 20 -13.68 -28.85 -23.36
CA LEU A 20 -13.82 -28.57 -21.92
C LEU A 20 -12.63 -29.07 -21.10
N LYS A 21 -11.98 -30.16 -21.53
CA LYS A 21 -10.76 -30.67 -20.89
C LYS A 21 -9.55 -29.73 -20.97
N HIS A 22 -9.56 -28.80 -21.94
CA HIS A 22 -8.48 -27.84 -22.15
C HIS A 22 -8.71 -26.53 -21.39
N LEU A 23 -9.85 -26.39 -20.72
CA LEU A 23 -10.13 -25.21 -19.90
C LEU A 23 -9.20 -25.19 -18.69
N SER A 24 -8.69 -24.01 -18.37
CA SER A 24 -7.97 -23.82 -17.12
C SER A 24 -8.92 -24.09 -15.94
N ALA A 25 -8.39 -24.51 -14.80
CA ALA A 25 -9.20 -24.75 -13.61
C ALA A 25 -10.07 -23.52 -13.26
N ARG A 26 -9.48 -22.33 -13.46
CA ARG A 26 -10.09 -21.00 -13.26
C ARG A 26 -10.84 -20.47 -14.49
N ALA A 27 -11.35 -21.33 -15.35
CA ALA A 27 -12.28 -20.97 -16.42
C ALA A 27 -13.58 -21.76 -16.25
N ALA A 28 -14.70 -21.18 -16.66
CA ALA A 28 -16.00 -21.85 -16.67
C ALA A 28 -16.89 -21.32 -17.80
N LEU A 29 -17.87 -22.12 -18.18
CA LEU A 29 -18.93 -21.68 -19.08
C LEU A 29 -19.85 -20.70 -18.37
N ARG A 30 -20.35 -19.70 -19.11
CA ARG A 30 -21.38 -18.80 -18.61
C ARG A 30 -22.68 -19.57 -18.32
N PRO A 31 -23.44 -19.22 -17.27
CA PRO A 31 -24.75 -19.81 -17.02
C PRO A 31 -25.67 -19.68 -18.23
N GLY A 32 -26.28 -20.78 -18.66
CA GLY A 32 -27.15 -20.83 -19.84
C GLY A 32 -26.44 -21.17 -21.16
N CYS A 33 -25.10 -21.14 -21.21
CA CYS A 33 -24.34 -21.64 -22.35
C CYS A 33 -24.03 -23.13 -22.16
N SER A 34 -24.61 -23.97 -23.02
CA SER A 34 -24.35 -25.42 -23.03
C SER A 34 -23.29 -25.81 -24.05
N GLU A 35 -22.76 -27.02 -23.89
CA GLU A 35 -21.85 -27.67 -24.82
C GLU A 35 -22.42 -27.67 -26.24
N ARG A 36 -21.61 -27.35 -27.26
CA ARG A 36 -22.06 -27.32 -28.66
C ARG A 36 -22.12 -28.71 -29.28
N GLY A 37 -21.25 -29.61 -28.80
CA GLY A 37 -21.19 -30.99 -29.27
C GLY A 37 -20.04 -31.74 -28.63
N ARG A 38 -19.80 -32.96 -29.11
CA ARG A 38 -18.72 -33.83 -28.63
C ARG A 38 -17.78 -34.20 -29.76
N HIS A 39 -16.48 -34.15 -29.51
CA HIS A 39 -15.44 -34.66 -30.38
C HIS A 39 -14.81 -35.87 -29.70
N ARG A 40 -14.96 -37.07 -30.28
CA ARG A 40 -14.43 -38.33 -29.72
C ARG A 40 -14.81 -38.56 -28.25
N GLY A 41 -16.06 -38.23 -27.90
CA GLY A 41 -16.60 -38.36 -26.54
C GLY A 41 -16.37 -37.15 -25.63
N GLU A 42 -15.49 -36.22 -26.01
CA GLU A 42 -15.17 -35.04 -25.22
C GLU A 42 -16.02 -33.84 -25.66
N ALA A 43 -16.66 -33.17 -24.72
CA ALA A 43 -17.45 -32.00 -25.01
C ALA A 43 -16.59 -30.80 -25.43
N TYR A 44 -17.07 -30.06 -26.44
CA TYR A 44 -16.50 -28.78 -26.84
C TYR A 44 -17.56 -27.67 -26.79
N ALA A 45 -17.10 -26.46 -26.48
CA ALA A 45 -17.91 -25.25 -26.42
C ALA A 45 -17.28 -24.16 -27.29
N LEU A 46 -18.00 -23.05 -27.47
CA LEU A 46 -17.41 -21.87 -28.06
C LEU A 46 -16.46 -21.22 -27.05
N ARG A 47 -15.31 -20.76 -27.52
CA ARG A 47 -14.38 -19.99 -26.69
C ARG A 47 -15.01 -18.69 -26.19
N ALA A 48 -15.93 -18.11 -26.96
CA ALA A 48 -16.72 -16.95 -26.56
C ALA A 48 -17.70 -17.22 -25.40
N ASP A 49 -18.10 -18.47 -25.18
CA ASP A 49 -19.02 -18.86 -24.09
C ASP A 49 -18.26 -19.20 -22.79
N VAL A 50 -16.93 -19.24 -22.85
CA VAL A 50 -16.04 -19.51 -21.72
C VAL A 50 -15.55 -18.17 -21.16
N SER A 51 -15.63 -18.03 -19.84
CA SER A 51 -15.09 -16.88 -19.12
C SER A 51 -13.99 -17.32 -18.17
N GLU A 52 -12.99 -16.45 -18.02
CA GLU A 52 -12.01 -16.57 -16.95
C GLU A 52 -12.63 -16.15 -15.62
N LEU A 53 -12.30 -16.90 -14.58
CA LEU A 53 -12.75 -16.66 -13.24
C LEU A 53 -11.66 -15.95 -12.44
N HIS A 54 -12.05 -14.90 -11.74
CA HIS A 54 -11.16 -14.13 -10.87
C HIS A 54 -11.80 -13.92 -9.49
N THR A 55 -10.96 -13.67 -8.49
CA THR A 55 -11.45 -13.21 -7.18
C THR A 55 -12.04 -11.81 -7.30
N ALA A 56 -12.84 -11.38 -6.33
CA ALA A 56 -13.42 -10.03 -6.32
C ALA A 56 -12.36 -8.92 -6.51
N SER A 57 -11.25 -8.99 -5.76
CA SER A 57 -10.12 -8.06 -5.94
C SER A 57 -9.43 -8.19 -7.31
N GLY A 58 -9.46 -9.38 -7.91
CA GLY A 58 -8.92 -9.62 -9.26
C GLY A 58 -9.76 -8.99 -10.37
N TRP A 59 -11.09 -8.99 -10.22
CA TRP A 59 -11.98 -8.24 -11.09
C TRP A 59 -11.83 -6.74 -10.92
N ARG A 60 -11.63 -6.26 -9.69
CA ARG A 60 -11.43 -4.83 -9.42
C ARG A 60 -10.22 -4.24 -10.12
N ARG A 61 -9.10 -4.98 -10.17
CA ARG A 61 -7.92 -4.61 -10.98
C ARG A 61 -8.18 -4.52 -12.48
N ARG A 62 -9.23 -5.18 -12.97
CA ARG A 62 -9.69 -5.14 -14.36
C ARG A 62 -10.80 -4.10 -14.59
N GLY A 63 -11.12 -3.28 -13.59
CA GLY A 63 -12.18 -2.27 -13.69
C GLY A 63 -13.58 -2.84 -13.60
N ARG A 64 -13.75 -3.97 -12.93
CA ARG A 64 -15.06 -4.58 -12.70
C ARG A 64 -15.29 -4.87 -11.23
N GLU A 65 -16.53 -4.76 -10.78
CA GLU A 65 -16.93 -5.13 -9.43
C GLU A 65 -17.93 -6.28 -9.45
N VAL A 66 -17.88 -7.14 -8.43
CA VAL A 66 -18.82 -8.24 -8.29
C VAL A 66 -20.15 -7.68 -7.80
N LEU A 67 -21.24 -7.99 -8.49
CA LEU A 67 -22.58 -7.58 -8.08
C LEU A 67 -22.91 -8.13 -6.70
N ALA A 68 -23.53 -7.32 -5.84
CA ALA A 68 -23.88 -7.74 -4.48
C ALA A 68 -24.73 -9.02 -4.44
N ALA A 69 -25.68 -9.16 -5.39
CA ALA A 69 -26.49 -10.36 -5.53
C ALA A 69 -25.68 -11.61 -5.93
N ALA A 70 -24.61 -11.42 -6.72
CA ALA A 70 -23.75 -12.51 -7.18
C ALA A 70 -22.62 -12.83 -6.18
N ALA A 71 -22.29 -11.91 -5.28
CA ALA A 71 -21.33 -12.14 -4.20
C ALA A 71 -21.74 -13.34 -3.33
N ALA A 72 -23.06 -13.54 -3.14
CA ALA A 72 -23.62 -14.66 -2.39
C ALA A 72 -23.40 -16.04 -3.01
N ALA A 73 -23.18 -16.11 -4.33
CA ALA A 73 -23.12 -17.35 -5.09
C ALA A 73 -21.88 -17.35 -6.00
N PRO A 74 -20.68 -17.65 -5.49
CA PRO A 74 -19.47 -17.70 -6.31
C PRO A 74 -19.57 -18.81 -7.36
N ALA A 75 -19.03 -18.57 -8.57
CA ALA A 75 -19.02 -19.57 -9.64
C ALA A 75 -18.18 -20.81 -9.27
N LYS A 76 -17.03 -20.60 -8.61
CA LYS A 76 -16.16 -21.68 -8.12
C LYS A 76 -15.42 -21.25 -6.85
N LEU A 77 -15.14 -22.21 -5.99
CA LEU A 77 -14.27 -22.08 -4.83
C LEU A 77 -12.96 -22.82 -5.09
N PHE A 78 -11.83 -22.22 -4.71
CA PHE A 78 -10.52 -22.88 -4.78
C PHE A 78 -9.78 -22.72 -3.45
N PRO A 79 -8.98 -23.71 -3.03
CA PRO A 79 -8.15 -23.57 -1.83
C PRO A 79 -7.14 -22.44 -1.99
N ARG A 80 -6.90 -21.70 -0.90
CA ARG A 80 -5.86 -20.67 -0.82
C ARG A 80 -4.49 -21.35 -0.78
N ARG A 81 -3.55 -20.82 -1.55
CA ARG A 81 -2.18 -21.35 -1.61
C ARG A 81 -1.49 -21.17 -0.25
N GLY A 82 -0.88 -22.24 0.27
CA GLY A 82 -0.16 -22.21 1.56
C GLY A 82 -1.07 -22.14 2.78
N PHE A 83 -2.33 -22.56 2.64
CA PHE A 83 -3.28 -22.65 3.74
C PHE A 83 -3.69 -24.11 3.94
N ASP A 84 -3.30 -24.69 5.07
CA ASP A 84 -3.71 -26.04 5.43
C ASP A 84 -5.14 -25.99 5.99
N VAL A 85 -6.09 -26.40 5.14
CA VAL A 85 -7.53 -26.36 5.46
C VAL A 85 -7.84 -27.21 6.69
N GLU A 86 -7.14 -28.34 6.84
CA GLU A 86 -7.32 -29.28 7.96
C GLU A 86 -6.81 -28.68 9.29
N ALA A 87 -5.67 -27.99 9.28
CA ALA A 87 -5.16 -27.28 10.45
C ALA A 87 -6.09 -26.12 10.86
N ALA A 88 -6.65 -25.38 9.91
CA ALA A 88 -7.55 -24.27 10.19
C ALA A 88 -8.94 -24.71 10.69
N LEU A 89 -9.48 -25.82 10.16
CA LEU A 89 -10.70 -26.44 10.69
C LEU A 89 -10.46 -27.02 12.09
N GLY A 90 -9.28 -27.57 12.37
CA GLY A 90 -8.86 -28.01 13.70
C GLY A 90 -8.84 -26.87 14.71
N VAL A 91 -8.25 -25.72 14.36
CA VAL A 91 -8.25 -24.51 15.21
C VAL A 91 -9.66 -23.99 15.46
N ARG A 92 -10.54 -24.01 14.46
CA ARG A 92 -11.94 -23.59 14.62
C ARG A 92 -12.73 -24.52 15.54
N ARG A 93 -12.49 -25.83 15.45
CA ARG A 93 -13.11 -26.83 16.33
C ARG A 93 -12.69 -26.61 17.79
N LEU A 94 -11.40 -26.35 18.04
CA LEU A 94 -10.88 -26.03 19.37
C LEU A 94 -11.44 -24.70 19.94
N LEU A 95 -11.67 -23.69 19.08
CA LEU A 95 -12.27 -22.42 19.50
C LEU A 95 -13.78 -22.54 19.79
N ASP A 96 -14.51 -23.36 19.03
CA ASP A 96 -15.92 -23.65 19.31
C ASP A 96 -16.06 -24.51 20.58
N GLU A 97 -15.20 -25.52 20.77
CA GLU A 97 -15.13 -26.32 22.01
C GLU A 97 -14.72 -25.46 23.23
N GLY A 98 -13.86 -24.46 23.04
CA GLY A 98 -13.51 -23.48 24.09
C GLY A 98 -14.60 -22.44 24.38
N ARG A 99 -15.59 -22.28 23.49
CA ARG A 99 -16.77 -21.43 23.69
C ARG A 99 -17.86 -22.16 24.46
N GLU A 100 -18.00 -23.46 24.24
CA GLU A 100 -18.96 -24.32 24.95
C GLU A 100 -18.60 -24.46 26.45
N CYS A 101 -17.32 -24.39 26.84
CA CYS A 101 -16.91 -24.42 28.26
C CYS A 101 -17.16 -23.12 29.05
N LYS A 102 -17.73 -22.06 28.46
CA LYS A 102 -18.01 -20.80 29.15
C LYS A 102 -19.50 -20.49 29.33
N GLU A 103 -20.39 -21.36 28.90
CA GLU A 103 -21.85 -21.17 29.00
C GLU A 103 -22.53 -21.99 30.12
N GLU A 104 -21.78 -22.75 30.94
CA GLU A 104 -22.36 -23.59 32.01
C GLU A 104 -21.97 -23.22 33.46
N GLU A 105 -21.29 -22.10 33.74
CA GLU A 105 -20.98 -21.71 35.13
C GLU A 105 -21.31 -20.25 35.46
N GLU A 106 -22.55 -19.82 35.23
CA GLU A 106 -23.17 -18.72 35.99
C GLU A 106 -24.69 -18.96 36.10
N ARG A 107 -25.11 -19.68 37.16
CA ARG A 107 -26.48 -19.68 37.65
C ARG A 107 -26.49 -19.68 39.19
N GLU A 108 -27.17 -18.66 39.70
CA GLU A 108 -27.81 -18.54 41.02
C GLU A 108 -26.93 -18.18 42.21
N GLU A 109 -26.98 -16.89 42.62
CA GLU A 109 -27.45 -16.50 43.95
C GLU A 109 -28.00 -15.06 43.90
N ASP A 110 -29.21 -14.92 44.45
CA ASP A 110 -30.07 -13.73 44.47
C ASP A 110 -29.70 -12.72 45.58
N ASP A 111 -30.21 -11.50 45.36
CA ASP A 111 -30.77 -10.54 46.33
C ASP A 111 -29.99 -9.31 46.86
N GLU A 112 -30.66 -8.18 46.58
CA GLU A 112 -30.84 -6.93 47.33
C GLU A 112 -29.92 -5.70 47.13
N GLU A 113 -30.63 -4.57 47.24
CA GLU A 113 -30.40 -3.23 46.71
C GLU A 113 -29.38 -2.42 47.55
N ASP A 114 -28.62 -1.52 46.93
CA ASP A 114 -28.54 -0.13 47.42
C ASP A 114 -27.76 0.83 46.48
N GLU A 115 -28.17 2.08 46.59
CA GLU A 115 -27.86 3.22 45.74
C GLU A 115 -26.42 3.80 45.85
N GLN A 116 -26.00 4.43 44.72
CA GLN A 116 -25.05 5.56 44.58
C GLN A 116 -23.52 5.33 44.75
N SER A 117 -22.79 5.26 43.62
CA SER A 117 -22.15 6.44 42.98
C SER A 117 -20.91 6.13 42.09
N SER A 118 -20.91 6.74 40.90
CA SER A 118 -19.76 7.18 40.07
C SER A 118 -19.00 6.23 39.10
N ALA A 119 -19.01 6.68 37.83
CA ALA A 119 -17.92 6.71 36.83
C ALA A 119 -17.97 5.79 35.58
N ALA A 120 -18.05 6.48 34.42
CA ALA A 120 -17.47 6.17 33.10
C ALA A 120 -17.97 4.96 32.28
N GLY A 121 -18.55 5.25 31.11
CA GLY A 121 -18.70 4.29 30.01
C GLY A 121 -19.86 4.59 29.07
N ALA A 122 -19.71 5.61 28.21
CA ALA A 122 -20.72 5.94 27.20
C ALA A 122 -20.82 4.85 26.12
N ALA A 123 -21.98 4.20 26.04
CA ALA A 123 -22.39 3.32 24.97
C ALA A 123 -22.50 4.06 23.62
N PRO A 124 -22.19 3.42 22.48
CA PRO A 124 -22.82 3.77 21.22
C PRO A 124 -24.02 2.84 21.00
N SER A 125 -25.19 3.47 20.93
CA SER A 125 -26.43 2.90 20.42
C SER A 125 -26.18 2.12 19.13
N ALA A 126 -26.61 0.86 19.09
CA ALA A 126 -26.71 0.05 17.89
C ALA A 126 -27.77 0.64 16.95
N SER A 127 -27.38 1.68 16.22
CA SER A 127 -28.07 2.11 15.01
C SER A 127 -27.89 1.02 13.97
N ALA A 128 -29.01 0.52 13.45
CA ALA A 128 -29.09 -0.45 12.37
C ALA A 128 -28.20 -0.06 11.16
N SER A 129 -26.97 -0.53 11.15
CA SER A 129 -26.14 -0.57 9.96
C SER A 129 -26.54 -1.78 9.15
N SER A 130 -27.28 -1.52 8.07
CA SER A 130 -27.59 -2.42 6.97
C SER A 130 -26.48 -3.47 6.78
N SER A 131 -26.75 -4.68 7.25
CA SER A 131 -25.91 -5.86 7.01
C SER A 131 -26.03 -6.23 5.54
N THR A 132 -25.20 -5.63 4.69
CA THR A 132 -24.97 -6.11 3.34
C THR A 132 -24.39 -7.51 3.49
N ALA A 133 -25.19 -8.53 3.21
CA ALA A 133 -24.80 -9.93 3.35
C ALA A 133 -23.68 -10.27 2.36
N SER A 134 -22.44 -9.90 2.70
CA SER A 134 -21.26 -10.33 1.99
C SER A 134 -21.02 -11.79 2.34
N TYR A 135 -21.29 -12.68 1.41
CA TYR A 135 -20.91 -14.08 1.56
C TYR A 135 -19.40 -14.17 1.78
N ALA A 136 -19.02 -14.56 2.99
CA ALA A 136 -17.66 -14.88 3.33
C ALA A 136 -17.40 -16.32 2.84
N PRO A 137 -16.42 -16.54 1.94
CA PRO A 137 -16.07 -17.89 1.55
C PRO A 137 -15.62 -18.69 2.78
N PRO A 138 -15.82 -20.02 2.78
CA PRO A 138 -15.35 -20.87 3.87
C PRO A 138 -13.84 -20.70 4.08
N LEU A 139 -13.40 -20.85 5.34
CA LEU A 139 -12.01 -20.64 5.73
C LEU A 139 -11.06 -21.45 4.84
N GLY A 140 -10.01 -20.79 4.37
CA GLY A 140 -9.02 -21.42 3.47
C GLY A 140 -9.46 -21.56 2.02
N MET A 141 -10.66 -21.12 1.64
CA MET A 141 -11.09 -21.06 0.25
C MET A 141 -11.17 -19.62 -0.26
N SER A 142 -10.86 -19.43 -1.53
CA SER A 142 -11.07 -18.20 -2.27
C SER A 142 -12.25 -18.37 -3.21
N ALA A 143 -13.18 -17.42 -3.14
CA ALA A 143 -14.29 -17.30 -4.09
C ALA A 143 -13.83 -16.69 -5.41
N TYR A 144 -14.24 -17.30 -6.51
CA TYR A 144 -13.99 -16.84 -7.87
C TYR A 144 -15.31 -16.62 -8.59
N TYR A 145 -15.35 -15.53 -9.35
CA TYR A 145 -16.52 -15.04 -10.05
C TYR A 145 -16.23 -14.97 -11.55
N GLY A 146 -17.25 -15.17 -12.38
CA GLY A 146 -17.16 -14.95 -13.83
C GLY A 146 -17.56 -13.52 -14.22
N ASP A 147 -17.32 -13.15 -15.47
CA ASP A 147 -17.69 -11.84 -16.03
C ASP A 147 -19.19 -11.54 -15.89
N TRP A 148 -20.05 -12.55 -16.03
CA TRP A 148 -21.51 -12.44 -15.86
C TRP A 148 -21.96 -12.08 -14.44
N GLN A 149 -21.08 -12.22 -13.45
CA GLN A 149 -21.34 -11.86 -12.05
C GLN A 149 -20.82 -10.46 -11.72
N THR A 150 -20.26 -9.77 -12.71
CA THR A 150 -19.58 -8.49 -12.53
C THR A 150 -20.18 -7.38 -13.38
N ALA A 151 -20.13 -6.16 -12.86
CA ALA A 151 -20.44 -4.93 -13.58
C ALA A 151 -19.18 -4.08 -13.74
N GLU A 152 -19.25 -3.07 -14.61
CA GLU A 152 -18.21 -2.05 -14.72
C GLU A 152 -18.07 -1.29 -13.40
N LEU A 153 -16.85 -1.16 -12.91
CA LEU A 153 -16.57 -0.47 -11.65
C LEU A 153 -16.77 1.03 -11.83
N VAL A 154 -17.81 1.58 -11.20
CA VAL A 154 -18.06 3.02 -11.18
C VAL A 154 -17.36 3.62 -9.95
N ILE A 155 -16.24 4.31 -10.17
CA ILE A 155 -15.57 5.07 -9.12
C ILE A 155 -16.32 6.39 -8.94
N PRO A 156 -16.70 6.77 -7.70
CA PRO A 156 -17.40 8.03 -7.48
C PRO A 156 -16.56 9.21 -8.00
N PRO A 157 -17.16 10.19 -8.70
CA PRO A 157 -16.44 11.36 -9.18
C PRO A 157 -16.05 12.29 -8.03
N ALA A 158 -15.02 13.12 -8.23
CA ALA A 158 -14.73 14.21 -7.30
C ALA A 158 -15.85 15.25 -7.31
N SER A 159 -16.22 15.76 -6.13
CA SER A 159 -17.28 16.76 -5.98
C SER A 159 -16.86 17.87 -5.01
N GLY A 160 -17.09 19.13 -5.39
CA GLY A 160 -16.84 20.29 -4.54
C GLY A 160 -15.39 20.45 -4.09
N GLY A 161 -14.42 20.14 -4.96
CA GLY A 161 -12.98 20.23 -4.63
C GLY A 161 -12.46 19.13 -3.71
N LYS A 162 -13.30 18.15 -3.32
CA LYS A 162 -12.91 17.03 -2.46
C LYS A 162 -12.70 15.73 -3.24
N VAL A 163 -11.65 15.02 -2.87
CA VAL A 163 -11.28 13.75 -3.49
C VAL A 163 -12.03 12.60 -2.82
N PRO A 164 -12.65 11.68 -3.58
CA PRO A 164 -13.37 10.55 -3.00
C PRO A 164 -12.38 9.55 -2.41
N ARG A 165 -12.42 9.36 -1.08
CA ARG A 165 -11.49 8.48 -0.35
C ARG A 165 -12.11 7.12 -0.06
N THR A 166 -11.26 6.10 0.00
CA THR A 166 -11.64 4.79 0.58
C THR A 166 -11.81 4.90 2.10
N GLN A 167 -12.30 3.83 2.74
CA GLN A 167 -12.37 3.72 4.21
C GLN A 167 -11.03 3.97 4.93
N HIS A 168 -9.91 3.80 4.23
CA HIS A 168 -8.57 4.03 4.75
C HIS A 168 -8.04 5.44 4.45
N GLY A 169 -8.90 6.35 3.98
CA GLY A 169 -8.53 7.73 3.66
C GLY A 169 -7.65 7.89 2.42
N SER A 170 -7.38 6.80 1.68
CA SER A 170 -6.49 6.76 0.53
C SER A 170 -7.26 6.56 -0.78
N VAL A 171 -6.65 6.90 -1.91
CA VAL A 171 -7.21 6.66 -3.26
C VAL A 171 -6.39 5.61 -3.96
N GLU A 172 -7.06 4.61 -4.54
CA GLU A 172 -6.40 3.59 -5.34
C GLU A 172 -6.14 4.09 -6.76
N ILE A 173 -4.92 3.89 -7.23
CA ILE A 173 -4.48 4.30 -8.56
C ILE A 173 -3.98 3.09 -9.36
N PRO A 174 -3.86 3.20 -10.70
CA PRO A 174 -3.28 2.13 -11.51
C PRO A 174 -1.91 1.69 -10.95
N PRO A 175 -1.64 0.37 -10.85
CA PRO A 175 -2.34 -0.78 -11.45
C PRO A 175 -3.47 -1.41 -10.62
N LEU A 176 -3.84 -0.87 -9.45
CA LEU A 176 -4.89 -1.48 -8.60
C LEU A 176 -6.30 -1.31 -9.17
N VAL A 177 -6.52 -0.19 -9.85
CA VAL A 177 -7.78 0.16 -10.52
C VAL A 177 -7.39 0.79 -11.87
N PRO A 178 -8.05 0.48 -12.98
CA PRO A 178 -7.61 0.94 -14.30
C PRO A 178 -7.82 2.44 -14.54
N SER A 179 -8.78 3.06 -13.86
CA SER A 179 -9.12 4.48 -14.00
C SER A 179 -9.01 5.22 -12.68
N LEU A 180 -8.70 6.52 -12.76
CA LEU A 180 -8.77 7.45 -11.63
C LEU A 180 -10.20 7.98 -11.48
N PRO A 181 -10.60 8.45 -10.29
CA PRO A 181 -11.86 9.18 -10.12
C PRO A 181 -11.95 10.35 -11.11
N LEU A 182 -13.11 10.50 -11.75
CA LEU A 182 -13.34 11.59 -12.70
C LEU A 182 -13.12 12.95 -12.01
N GLY A 183 -12.41 13.86 -12.68
CA GLY A 183 -12.07 15.17 -12.14
C GLY A 183 -10.86 15.19 -11.20
N THR A 184 -10.11 14.08 -11.09
CA THR A 184 -8.88 14.01 -10.29
C THR A 184 -7.63 13.77 -11.14
N VAL A 185 -6.47 14.16 -10.62
CA VAL A 185 -5.16 13.97 -11.22
C VAL A 185 -4.21 13.40 -10.17
N HIS A 186 -3.38 12.44 -10.59
CA HIS A 186 -2.29 11.90 -9.80
C HIS A 186 -1.02 12.75 -10.00
N LEU A 187 -0.38 13.09 -8.88
CA LEU A 187 0.85 13.87 -8.80
C LEU A 187 1.91 13.03 -8.07
N ASP A 188 2.99 12.66 -8.75
CA ASP A 188 3.97 11.67 -8.29
C ASP A 188 5.34 12.24 -7.88
N PHE A 189 5.37 13.47 -7.36
CA PHE A 189 6.58 14.12 -6.84
C PHE A 189 6.61 14.14 -5.31
N SER A 190 7.81 14.18 -4.73
CA SER A 190 8.04 14.12 -3.27
C SER A 190 7.36 15.28 -2.53
N ASP A 191 7.35 16.46 -3.13
CA ASP A 191 6.88 17.69 -2.51
C ASP A 191 5.40 17.94 -2.66
N ALA A 192 4.69 17.03 -3.32
CA ALA A 192 3.26 17.17 -3.57
C ALA A 192 2.48 17.28 -2.27
N TRP A 193 2.82 16.44 -1.27
CA TRP A 193 2.16 16.46 0.03
C TRP A 193 2.40 17.77 0.79
N ALA A 194 3.66 18.23 0.79
CA ALA A 194 4.04 19.47 1.45
C ALA A 194 3.38 20.70 0.79
N ALA A 195 3.35 20.73 -0.55
CA ALA A 195 2.69 21.78 -1.32
C ALA A 195 1.18 21.80 -1.08
N ALA A 196 0.52 20.64 -1.07
CA ALA A 196 -0.92 20.54 -0.77
C ALA A 196 -1.25 21.05 0.62
N LYS A 197 -0.45 20.68 1.64
CA LYS A 197 -0.61 21.15 3.02
C LYS A 197 -0.41 22.66 3.14
N ARG A 198 0.60 23.22 2.44
CA ARG A 198 0.85 24.67 2.42
C ARG A 198 -0.30 25.47 1.82
N LEU A 199 -0.97 24.92 0.80
CA LEU A 199 -2.12 25.56 0.14
C LEU A 199 -3.46 25.27 0.79
N GLY A 200 -3.54 24.34 1.76
CA GLY A 200 -4.79 23.94 2.40
C GLY A 200 -5.79 23.23 1.46
N VAL A 201 -5.28 22.60 0.39
CA VAL A 201 -6.10 21.89 -0.60
C VAL A 201 -6.37 20.45 -0.14
N ASP A 202 -7.56 19.93 -0.39
CA ASP A 202 -7.89 18.53 -0.13
C ASP A 202 -7.08 17.59 -1.05
N ALA A 203 -6.21 16.80 -0.43
CA ALA A 203 -5.38 15.81 -1.11
C ALA A 203 -5.55 14.44 -0.45
N ALA A 204 -5.43 13.37 -1.23
CA ALA A 204 -5.44 12.00 -0.74
C ALA A 204 -4.16 11.27 -1.14
N PRO A 205 -3.56 10.44 -0.25
CA PRO A 205 -2.43 9.59 -0.63
C PRO A 205 -2.82 8.62 -1.76
N ALA A 206 -1.95 8.48 -2.75
CA ALA A 206 -2.19 7.60 -3.88
C ALA A 206 -1.63 6.19 -3.60
N LEU A 207 -2.50 5.21 -3.38
CA LEU A 207 -2.17 3.81 -3.14
C LEU A 207 -1.90 3.11 -4.48
N VAL A 208 -0.66 2.71 -4.72
CA VAL A 208 -0.22 2.04 -5.97
C VAL A 208 -0.31 0.53 -5.85
N GLY A 209 -0.10 0.00 -4.65
CA GLY A 209 0.04 -1.43 -4.47
C GLY A 209 0.36 -1.82 -3.04
N PHE A 210 0.78 -3.07 -2.89
CA PHE A 210 1.23 -3.60 -1.63
C PHE A 210 2.59 -4.24 -1.80
N GLU A 211 3.55 -3.83 -0.99
CA GLU A 211 4.89 -4.41 -0.94
C GLU A 211 4.98 -5.42 0.19
N ARG A 212 5.57 -6.58 -0.08
CA ARG A 212 5.75 -7.62 0.93
C ARG A 212 7.04 -7.37 1.71
N ARG A 213 6.93 -6.83 2.93
CA ARG A 213 8.05 -6.62 3.85
C ARG A 213 7.91 -7.55 5.05
N GLY A 214 8.93 -8.36 5.34
CA GLY A 214 8.94 -9.27 6.51
C GLY A 214 7.76 -10.24 6.58
N GLY A 215 7.32 -10.77 5.44
CA GLY A 215 6.18 -11.70 5.36
C GLY A 215 4.79 -11.06 5.50
N ARG A 216 4.70 -9.75 5.80
CA ARG A 216 3.45 -8.99 5.82
C ARG A 216 3.33 -8.15 4.54
N SER A 217 2.10 -7.91 4.10
CA SER A 217 1.79 -7.06 2.95
C SER A 217 1.49 -5.64 3.44
N ALA A 218 2.37 -4.68 3.20
CA ALA A 218 2.19 -3.28 3.60
C ALA A 218 1.74 -2.43 2.40
N PRO A 219 0.85 -1.42 2.59
CA PRO A 219 0.43 -0.55 1.51
C PRO A 219 1.58 0.37 1.05
N THR A 220 1.73 0.52 -0.26
CA THR A 220 2.75 1.40 -0.87
C THR A 220 2.07 2.61 -1.49
N PHE A 221 2.37 3.78 -0.95
CA PHE A 221 1.86 5.07 -1.45
C PHE A 221 2.89 5.75 -2.35
N ARG A 222 2.45 6.38 -3.43
CA ARG A 222 3.31 7.17 -4.32
C ARG A 222 2.63 8.49 -4.69
N GLY A 223 3.06 9.57 -4.06
CA GLY A 223 2.51 10.90 -4.33
C GLY A 223 1.06 11.04 -3.87
N ILE A 224 0.33 11.97 -4.49
CA ILE A 224 -1.03 12.37 -4.08
C ILE A 224 -2.01 12.40 -5.25
N VAL A 225 -3.29 12.24 -4.93
CA VAL A 225 -4.41 12.50 -5.83
C VAL A 225 -5.11 13.77 -5.39
N VAL A 226 -5.36 14.67 -6.34
CA VAL A 226 -5.99 15.98 -6.13
C VAL A 226 -6.99 16.28 -7.22
N CYS A 227 -7.91 17.22 -6.98
CA CYS A 227 -8.81 17.72 -8.01
C CYS A 227 -8.03 18.43 -9.13
N VAL A 228 -8.50 18.31 -10.38
CA VAL A 228 -7.86 18.91 -11.57
C VAL A 228 -7.61 20.41 -11.40
N GLU A 229 -8.55 21.11 -10.77
CA GLU A 229 -8.53 22.55 -10.55
C GLU A 229 -7.30 23.01 -9.74
N HIS A 230 -6.89 22.22 -8.74
CA HIS A 230 -5.78 22.56 -7.86
C HIS A 230 -4.43 22.00 -8.33
N ALA A 231 -4.43 21.13 -9.36
CA ALA A 231 -3.21 20.48 -9.83
C ALA A 231 -2.14 21.49 -10.27
N ARG A 232 -2.54 22.60 -10.91
CA ARG A 232 -1.59 23.66 -11.33
C ARG A 232 -1.03 24.42 -10.14
N ALA A 233 -1.87 24.78 -9.18
CA ALA A 233 -1.45 25.51 -7.97
C ALA A 233 -0.45 24.68 -7.16
N ILE A 234 -0.70 23.38 -7.00
CA ILE A 234 0.18 22.47 -6.27
C ILE A 234 1.53 22.31 -6.97
N ARG A 235 1.56 22.18 -8.31
CA ARG A 235 2.83 22.11 -9.06
C ARG A 235 3.65 23.39 -8.89
N ALA A 236 3.03 24.56 -9.00
CA ALA A 236 3.72 25.83 -8.79
C ALA A 236 4.27 25.94 -7.36
N ALA A 237 3.44 25.58 -6.37
CA ALA A 237 3.86 25.59 -4.98
C ALA A 237 4.99 24.60 -4.67
N ALA A 238 5.02 23.44 -5.35
CA ALA A 238 6.10 22.46 -5.22
C ALA A 238 7.43 23.00 -5.77
N LEU A 239 7.42 23.62 -6.96
CA LEU A 239 8.61 24.25 -7.53
C LEU A 239 9.20 25.33 -6.59
N GLU A 240 8.35 26.12 -5.94
CA GLU A 240 8.81 27.09 -4.95
C GLU A 240 9.42 26.44 -3.70
N LEU A 241 8.90 25.29 -3.27
CA LEU A 241 9.45 24.54 -2.14
C LEU A 241 10.81 23.94 -2.49
N GLU A 242 10.94 23.37 -3.69
CA GLU A 242 12.21 22.86 -4.22
C GLU A 242 13.25 23.98 -4.27
N ALA A 243 12.91 25.12 -4.88
CA ALA A 243 13.81 26.27 -4.96
C ALA A 243 14.15 26.89 -3.58
N ALA A 244 13.25 26.80 -2.60
CA ALA A 244 13.55 27.23 -1.23
C ALA A 244 14.54 26.28 -0.55
N ARG A 245 14.39 24.96 -0.74
CA ARG A 245 15.33 23.98 -0.18
C ARG A 245 16.69 24.03 -0.84
N GLU A 246 16.76 24.24 -2.15
CA GLU A 246 18.04 24.42 -2.85
C GLU A 246 18.80 25.62 -2.31
N ARG A 247 18.12 26.76 -2.13
CA ARG A 247 18.72 27.96 -1.50
C ARG A 247 19.22 27.69 -0.09
N GLN A 248 18.42 27.04 0.75
CA GLN A 248 18.85 26.65 2.10
C GLN A 248 20.04 25.68 2.08
N ALA A 249 20.07 24.74 1.14
CA ALA A 249 21.19 23.81 0.98
C ALA A 249 22.45 24.51 0.46
N GLU A 250 22.34 25.52 -0.40
CA GLU A 250 23.45 26.37 -0.81
C GLU A 250 23.98 27.20 0.34
N GLU A 251 23.11 27.87 1.08
CA GLU A 251 23.47 28.65 2.27
C GLU A 251 24.15 27.76 3.32
N ALA A 252 23.58 26.58 3.60
CA ALA A 252 24.18 25.62 4.53
C ALA A 252 25.53 25.09 4.03
N ARG A 253 25.68 24.85 2.72
CA ARG A 253 26.97 24.47 2.11
C ARG A 253 27.99 25.59 2.24
N MET A 254 27.61 26.83 1.98
CA MET A 254 28.48 28.00 2.14
C MET A 254 28.89 28.19 3.59
N ARG A 255 27.95 28.04 4.54
CA ARG A 255 28.24 28.11 5.98
C ARG A 255 29.20 27.01 6.43
N ARG A 256 29.00 25.78 5.98
CA ARG A 256 29.92 24.65 6.26
C ARG A 256 31.31 24.91 5.68
N ALA A 257 31.38 25.39 4.44
CA ALA A 257 32.65 25.77 3.84
C ALA A 257 33.33 26.88 4.66
N GLU A 258 32.59 27.90 5.10
CA GLU A 258 33.12 28.98 5.95
C GLU A 258 33.69 28.43 7.26
N THR A 259 32.98 27.53 7.95
CA THR A 259 33.46 26.90 9.19
C THR A 259 34.70 26.06 8.95
N ASP A 260 34.74 25.29 7.86
CA ASP A 260 35.89 24.43 7.52
C ASP A 260 37.12 25.27 7.14
N TRP A 261 36.92 26.37 6.41
CA TRP A 261 37.98 27.34 6.09
C TRP A 261 38.54 28.02 7.35
N LYS A 262 37.68 28.41 8.29
CA LYS A 262 38.12 28.96 9.59
C LYS A 262 38.95 27.94 10.36
N ARG A 263 38.55 26.66 10.38
CA ARG A 263 39.30 25.57 11.00
C ARG A 263 40.66 25.36 10.33
N LEU A 264 40.71 25.35 8.99
CA LEU A 264 41.95 25.20 8.22
C LEU A 264 42.94 26.33 8.49
N LEU A 265 42.46 27.59 8.48
CA LEU A 265 43.29 28.75 8.76
C LEU A 265 43.80 28.75 10.21
N LYS A 266 42.94 28.42 11.19
CA LYS A 266 43.38 28.24 12.58
C LYS A 266 44.48 27.18 12.69
N ALA A 267 44.30 26.02 12.07
CA ALA A 267 45.31 24.95 12.07
C ALA A 267 46.63 25.37 11.40
N LEU A 268 46.57 26.14 10.30
CA LEU A 268 47.75 26.63 9.60
C LEU A 268 48.50 27.69 10.42
N VAL A 269 47.78 28.62 11.06
CA VAL A 269 48.36 29.60 11.98
C VAL A 269 49.03 28.90 13.17
N THR A 270 48.36 27.90 13.77
CA THR A 270 48.95 27.09 14.85
C THR A 270 50.23 26.40 14.38
N ARG A 271 50.24 25.83 13.16
CA ARG A 271 51.43 25.19 12.60
C ARG A 271 52.59 26.16 12.36
N VAL A 272 52.31 27.36 11.84
CA VAL A 272 53.34 28.39 11.64
C VAL A 272 53.89 28.91 12.96
N ARG A 273 53.02 29.13 13.96
CA ARG A 273 53.45 29.51 15.33
C ARG A 273 54.32 28.43 15.97
N LEU A 274 53.94 27.16 15.83
CA LEU A 274 54.77 26.04 16.27
C LEU A 274 56.12 26.05 15.56
N GLN A 275 56.15 26.16 14.23
CA GLN A 275 57.41 26.22 13.47
C GLN A 275 58.31 27.39 13.88
N GLY A 276 57.77 28.58 14.13
CA GLY A 276 58.55 29.72 14.62
C GLY A 276 59.15 29.47 16.01
N ARG A 277 58.40 28.83 16.92
CA ARG A 277 58.92 28.41 18.22
C ARG A 277 60.00 27.33 18.09
N TYR A 278 59.82 26.35 17.22
CA TYR A 278 60.83 25.31 16.94
C TYR A 278 62.06 25.82 16.16
N GLU A 279 61.96 26.90 15.38
CA GLU A 279 63.10 27.54 14.69
C GLU A 279 63.90 28.48 15.62
N GLU A 280 63.26 29.10 16.61
CA GLU A 280 63.95 29.85 17.69
C GLU A 280 64.48 28.91 18.79
N GLU A 281 63.78 27.81 19.08
CA GLU A 281 64.24 26.75 19.99
C GLU A 281 64.97 25.64 19.23
N GLY A 282 66.14 26.01 18.69
CA GLY A 282 67.28 25.10 18.65
C GLY A 282 67.83 24.77 20.05
N GLY A 283 67.04 24.97 21.11
CA GLY A 283 67.45 24.70 22.48
C GLY A 283 66.32 24.91 23.48
N VAL A 284 66.04 23.82 24.19
CA VAL A 284 65.41 23.71 25.51
C VAL A 284 63.90 23.41 25.51
N GLU A 285 63.63 22.24 26.06
CA GLU A 285 62.36 21.68 26.50
C GLU A 285 61.67 22.61 27.52
N GLU A 286 60.36 22.81 27.41
CA GLU A 286 59.36 22.42 28.42
C GLU A 286 58.00 23.12 28.23
N GLU A 287 57.02 22.52 28.89
CA GLU A 287 55.57 22.74 28.90
C GLU A 287 55.08 24.19 29.08
N GLU A 288 53.91 24.50 28.52
CA GLU A 288 52.66 24.78 29.28
C GLU A 288 51.58 25.44 28.40
N GLY A 289 50.31 25.07 28.68
CA GLY A 289 49.16 25.96 28.49
C GLY A 289 48.54 26.04 27.10
N LEU A 290 47.81 25.00 26.68
CA LEU A 290 46.69 25.20 25.74
C LEU A 290 45.46 25.58 26.57
N GLU A 291 45.21 26.87 26.68
CA GLU A 291 43.92 27.42 27.09
C GLU A 291 42.87 26.96 26.05
N GLU A 292 41.94 26.14 26.51
CA GLU A 292 40.71 25.83 25.80
C GLU A 292 39.82 27.07 25.87
N ASP A 293 39.80 27.86 24.79
CA ASP A 293 38.73 28.84 24.59
C ASP A 293 37.44 28.07 24.28
N GLU A 294 36.59 27.97 25.30
CA GLU A 294 35.17 27.63 25.20
C GLU A 294 34.50 28.57 24.17
N ASP A 295 34.20 28.06 22.97
CA ASP A 295 33.28 28.74 22.04
C ASP A 295 31.86 28.32 22.42
N ASP A 296 31.24 29.18 23.24
CA ASP A 296 29.85 29.14 23.67
C ASP A 296 28.92 29.32 22.46
N GLY A 297 28.66 28.21 21.77
CA GLY A 297 27.72 28.09 20.66
C GLY A 297 26.38 27.55 21.15
N GLN A 298 25.66 28.33 21.95
CA GLN A 298 24.29 28.04 22.35
C GLN A 298 23.34 28.28 21.16
N GLU A 299 23.24 27.30 20.24
CA GLU A 299 22.08 27.14 19.38
C GLU A 299 21.22 26.00 19.94
N SER A 300 20.08 26.40 20.50
CA SER A 300 19.00 25.57 20.99
C SER A 300 18.67 24.39 20.08
N GLU A 301 18.80 23.18 20.62
CA GLU A 301 18.14 21.99 20.10
C GLU A 301 16.62 22.16 20.17
N GLU A 302 16.00 22.36 19.01
CA GLU A 302 14.62 21.93 18.81
C GLU A 302 14.48 21.46 17.36
N GLY A 303 14.49 20.13 17.14
CA GLY A 303 13.98 19.55 15.90
C GLY A 303 14.77 18.39 15.29
N GLY A 304 14.44 17.17 15.71
CA GLY A 304 14.17 16.07 14.78
C GLY A 304 15.37 15.36 14.15
N GLU A 305 15.76 14.26 14.78
CA GLU A 305 16.46 13.13 14.20
C GLU A 305 15.82 12.72 12.86
N VAL A 306 16.53 12.95 11.76
CA VAL A 306 16.20 12.37 10.45
C VAL A 306 17.29 11.34 10.15
N GLU A 307 17.01 10.08 10.48
CA GLU A 307 17.78 8.93 10.02
C GLU A 307 17.95 8.99 8.48
N PRO A 308 19.16 8.79 7.94
CA PRO A 308 19.34 8.60 6.52
C PRO A 308 18.77 7.24 6.11
N PRO A 309 18.02 7.12 4.99
CA PRO A 309 17.56 5.83 4.52
C PRO A 309 18.77 4.95 4.14
N GLN A 310 18.84 3.78 4.76
CA GLN A 310 19.77 2.71 4.44
C GLN A 310 19.68 2.39 2.94
N THR A 311 20.70 2.78 2.19
CA THR A 311 20.94 2.29 0.84
C THR A 311 21.45 0.87 0.93
N LEU A 312 20.53 -0.09 0.88
CA LEU A 312 20.80 -1.52 0.84
C LEU A 312 20.75 -1.99 -0.62
N TRP A 313 21.68 -1.53 -1.44
CA TRP A 313 21.96 -2.13 -2.75
C TRP A 313 23.48 -2.20 -2.95
N GLY A 314 23.96 -3.44 -2.97
CA GLY A 314 25.36 -3.82 -2.93
C GLY A 314 26.10 -3.55 -4.23
N SER A 315 27.42 -3.50 -4.06
CA SER A 315 28.45 -3.66 -5.05
C SER A 315 28.19 -4.86 -5.95
N ASP A 316 28.14 -4.62 -7.26
CA ASP A 316 28.74 -5.51 -8.25
C ASP A 316 29.41 -4.60 -9.28
N ALA A 317 30.67 -4.30 -8.99
CA ALA A 317 31.63 -3.74 -9.94
C ALA A 317 32.96 -4.45 -9.67
N GLU A 318 33.09 -5.64 -10.23
CA GLU A 318 34.38 -6.27 -10.48
C GLU A 318 34.62 -6.31 -12.00
N ASP A 319 35.76 -5.71 -12.36
CA ASP A 319 36.73 -6.08 -13.39
C ASP A 319 36.37 -6.14 -14.90
N ILE A 320 37.15 -5.31 -15.63
CA ILE A 320 37.69 -5.45 -17.00
C ILE A 320 36.72 -5.34 -18.18
#